data_AF-A0A151WJF3-F1
#
_entry.id   AF-A0A151WJF3-F1
#
_cell.length_a   1.000
_cell.length_b   1.000
_cell.length_c   1.000
_cell.angle_alpha   90.00
_cell.angle_beta   90.00
_cell.angle_gamma   90.00
#
_symmetry.space_group_name_H-M   'P 1'
#
loop_
_entity.id
_entity.type
_entity.pdbx_description
1 polymer ?
#
loop_
_entity_poly.entity_id
_entity_poly.type
_entity_poly.pdbx_seq_one_letter_code
_entity_poly.pdbx_strand_id
1 'polypeptide(L)'
;MASLLTVAELKEKLKDAGLPTYGLKSEMISRLLNAGVPLEELKIMSAQEVTPEQQLDEGPQQATSIINTTIDPSTFRQRQGPSRVASNPTTTLAEQKVDLLRRERDVAQREAELLRRELEMLRVTPRPEASTPLRAKIRKWQELKDLIGEFNGTNWDFDRWEKQVQTLLSTYDLSNHEAKALVCSN
;
A
#
# COMPACT_ATOMS: atom_id res chain seq x y z
N MET A 1 1.68 -9.26 -0.93
CA MET A 1 2.53 -9.38 -2.13
C MET A 1 2.22 -10.70 -2.81
N ALA A 2 1.60 -10.68 -3.99
CA ALA A 2 1.33 -11.91 -4.75
C ALA A 2 2.43 -12.09 -5.80
N SER A 3 3.31 -13.07 -5.61
CA SER A 3 4.24 -13.51 -6.67
C SER A 3 3.55 -14.57 -7.52
N LEU A 4 3.74 -14.49 -8.84
CA LEU A 4 3.23 -15.48 -9.80
C LEU A 4 4.02 -16.80 -9.78
N LEU A 5 5.16 -16.84 -9.09
CA LEU A 5 5.96 -18.07 -8.98
C LEU A 5 5.25 -19.10 -8.09
N THR A 6 5.28 -20.35 -8.52
CA THR A 6 4.87 -21.50 -7.72
C THR A 6 5.85 -21.72 -6.57
N VAL A 7 5.41 -22.44 -5.53
CA VAL A 7 6.30 -22.77 -4.40
C VAL A 7 7.49 -23.61 -4.84
N ALA A 8 7.36 -24.41 -5.90
CA ALA A 8 8.44 -25.21 -6.47
C ALA A 8 9.55 -24.31 -7.06
N GLU A 9 9.19 -23.35 -7.91
CA GLU A 9 10.14 -22.39 -8.51
C GLU A 9 10.84 -21.53 -7.44
N LEU A 10 10.11 -21.13 -6.39
CA LEU A 10 10.71 -20.41 -5.27
C LEU A 10 11.73 -21.27 -4.49
N LYS A 11 11.47 -22.58 -4.34
CA LYS A 11 12.43 -23.50 -3.70
C LYS A 11 13.68 -23.70 -4.54
N GLU A 12 13.54 -23.78 -5.85
CA GLU A 12 14.65 -23.90 -6.78
C GLU A 12 15.57 -22.68 -6.70
N LYS A 13 15.00 -21.47 -6.79
CA LYS A 13 15.78 -20.22 -6.64
C LYS A 13 16.47 -20.10 -5.28
N LEU A 14 15.80 -20.52 -4.20
CA LEU A 14 16.41 -20.53 -2.87
C LEU A 14 17.58 -21.53 -2.78
N LYS A 15 17.45 -22.69 -3.42
CA LYS A 15 18.51 -23.71 -3.46
C LYS A 15 19.72 -23.21 -4.24
N ASP A 16 19.50 -22.56 -5.38
CA ASP A 16 20.58 -21.97 -6.20
C ASP A 16 21.30 -20.85 -5.45
N ALA A 17 20.57 -20.09 -4.63
CA ALA A 17 21.13 -19.05 -3.76
C ALA A 17 21.76 -19.59 -2.46
N GLY A 18 21.73 -20.91 -2.22
CA GLY A 18 22.24 -21.52 -0.97
C GLY A 18 21.44 -21.14 0.28
N LEU A 19 20.17 -20.75 0.11
CA LEU A 19 19.29 -20.28 1.17
C LEU A 19 18.34 -21.39 1.66
N PRO A 20 17.84 -21.29 2.91
CA PRO A 20 16.90 -22.27 3.43
C PRO A 20 15.57 -22.29 2.66
N THR A 21 15.10 -23.48 2.27
CA THR A 21 13.92 -23.70 1.40
C THR A 21 12.61 -24.00 2.17
N TYR A 22 12.62 -23.93 3.50
CA TYR A 22 11.45 -24.18 4.35
C TYR A 22 10.68 -22.89 4.66
N GLY A 23 9.38 -22.99 4.95
CA GLY A 23 8.54 -21.85 5.38
C GLY A 23 7.42 -21.52 4.41
N LEU A 24 6.72 -20.43 4.70
CA LEU A 24 5.60 -19.94 3.89
C LEU A 24 6.10 -19.26 2.60
N LYS A 25 5.26 -19.25 1.55
CA LYS A 25 5.58 -18.61 0.26
C LYS A 25 6.06 -17.16 0.41
N SER A 26 5.46 -16.39 1.33
CA SER A 26 5.85 -15.01 1.64
C SER A 26 7.25 -14.90 2.27
N GLU A 27 7.61 -15.82 3.16
CA GLU A 27 8.94 -15.87 3.78
C GLU A 27 10.02 -16.24 2.76
N MET A 28 9.70 -17.19 1.88
CA MET A 28 10.58 -17.59 0.78
C MET A 28 10.88 -16.42 -0.16
N ILE A 29 9.84 -15.64 -0.53
CA ILE A 29 10.00 -14.41 -1.33
C ILE A 29 10.87 -13.39 -0.59
N SER A 30 10.64 -13.18 0.71
CA SER A 30 11.40 -12.22 1.52
C SER A 30 12.89 -12.57 1.58
N ARG A 31 13.23 -13.87 1.69
CA ARG A 31 14.63 -14.33 1.68
C ARG A 31 15.33 -14.07 0.35
N LEU A 32 14.63 -14.30 -0.77
CA LEU A 32 15.17 -14.00 -2.10
C LEU A 32 15.41 -12.50 -2.28
N LEU A 33 14.49 -11.65 -1.81
CA LEU A 33 14.67 -10.20 -1.84
C LEU A 33 15.86 -9.73 -1.00
N ASN A 34 16.01 -10.29 0.21
CA ASN A 34 17.15 -9.96 1.09
C ASN A 34 18.50 -10.45 0.52
N ALA A 35 18.47 -11.51 -0.29
CA ALA A 35 19.65 -12.02 -0.99
C ALA A 35 19.99 -11.24 -2.27
N GLY A 36 19.23 -10.18 -2.59
CA GLY A 36 19.48 -9.32 -3.74
C GLY A 36 18.88 -9.82 -5.06
N VAL A 37 17.97 -10.80 -5.01
CA VAL A 37 17.24 -11.24 -6.21
C VAL A 37 16.21 -10.16 -6.58
N PRO A 38 16.28 -9.56 -7.79
CA PRO A 38 15.40 -8.46 -8.17
C PRO A 38 13.95 -8.89 -8.30
N LEU A 39 13.02 -7.98 -7.99
CA LEU A 39 11.57 -8.20 -8.03
C LEU A 39 11.06 -8.59 -9.43
N GLU A 40 11.71 -8.11 -10.49
CA GLU A 40 11.47 -8.48 -11.89
C GLU A 40 11.58 -9.99 -12.14
N GLU A 41 12.56 -10.64 -11.51
CA GLU A 41 12.77 -12.08 -11.59
C GLU A 41 11.75 -12.90 -10.79
N LEU A 42 11.04 -12.25 -9.89
CA LEU A 42 9.99 -12.85 -9.06
C LEU A 42 8.60 -12.61 -9.64
N LYS A 43 8.52 -11.96 -10.82
CA LYS A 43 7.30 -11.63 -11.56
C LYS A 43 6.21 -11.11 -10.63
N ILE A 44 6.60 -10.25 -9.69
CA ILE A 44 5.71 -9.62 -8.73
C ILE A 44 5.01 -8.49 -9.47
N MET A 45 3.74 -8.71 -9.81
CA MET A 45 2.93 -7.67 -10.41
C MET A 45 2.77 -6.55 -9.38
N SER A 46 3.36 -5.39 -9.68
CA SER A 46 2.99 -4.13 -9.04
C SER A 46 1.50 -3.90 -9.31
N ALA A 47 0.76 -3.51 -8.28
CA ALA A 47 -0.68 -3.42 -8.29
C ALA A 47 -1.18 -2.26 -9.18
N GLN A 48 -1.19 -2.44 -10.49
CA GLN A 48 -2.04 -1.68 -11.40
C GLN A 48 -2.26 -2.47 -12.71
N GLU A 49 -3.54 -2.59 -13.10
CA GLU A 49 -4.08 -3.22 -14.32
C GLU A 49 -4.52 -4.71 -14.27
N VAL A 50 -5.68 -4.87 -13.64
CA VAL A 50 -6.89 -5.66 -13.99
C VAL A 50 -6.86 -6.54 -15.27
N THR A 51 -7.19 -7.84 -15.12
CA THR A 51 -8.31 -8.46 -15.87
C THR A 51 -8.75 -9.79 -15.24
N PRO A 52 -10.05 -9.98 -14.93
CA PRO A 52 -10.59 -11.26 -14.53
C PRO A 52 -11.09 -12.08 -15.74
N GLU A 53 -11.00 -13.40 -15.58
CA GLU A 53 -11.68 -14.49 -16.32
C GLU A 53 -11.20 -14.84 -17.74
N GLN A 54 -10.89 -16.13 -17.97
CA GLN A 54 -11.83 -17.05 -18.63
C GLN A 54 -11.24 -18.46 -18.80
N GLN A 55 -11.85 -19.44 -18.11
CA GLN A 55 -11.96 -20.83 -18.56
C GLN A 55 -13.46 -21.10 -18.78
N LEU A 56 -13.81 -21.55 -19.98
CA LEU A 56 -15.01 -22.27 -20.47
C LEU A 56 -15.22 -21.82 -21.92
N ASP A 57 -14.85 -22.62 -22.93
CA ASP A 57 -15.54 -23.80 -23.47
C ASP A 57 -16.80 -23.45 -24.31
N GLU A 58 -16.99 -24.26 -25.36
CA GLU A 58 -17.66 -24.04 -26.65
C GLU A 58 -19.12 -23.53 -26.68
N GLY A 59 -19.48 -22.85 -27.78
CA GLY A 59 -20.87 -22.76 -28.27
C GLY A 59 -21.22 -21.49 -29.08
N PRO A 60 -21.64 -21.57 -30.36
CA PRO A 60 -21.84 -20.40 -31.22
C PRO A 60 -23.30 -19.97 -31.35
N GLN A 61 -23.46 -18.68 -31.74
CA GLN A 61 -24.54 -18.07 -32.55
C GLN A 61 -25.43 -17.00 -31.90
N GLN A 62 -25.48 -15.85 -32.61
CA GLN A 62 -26.60 -14.91 -32.79
C GLN A 62 -26.92 -14.00 -31.58
N ALA A 63 -27.14 -12.67 -31.67
CA ALA A 63 -27.59 -11.84 -32.77
C ALA A 63 -27.32 -10.33 -32.49
N THR A 64 -27.09 -9.59 -33.59
CA THR A 64 -27.62 -8.23 -33.91
C THR A 64 -27.26 -6.98 -33.10
N SER A 65 -26.49 -6.09 -33.73
CA SER A 65 -26.88 -4.70 -34.14
C SER A 65 -25.60 -3.95 -34.55
N ILE A 66 -25.17 -3.91 -35.82
CA ILE A 66 -25.60 -2.99 -36.91
C ILE A 66 -25.62 -1.53 -36.38
N ILE A 67 -24.80 -0.55 -36.79
CA ILE A 67 -24.75 0.13 -38.11
C ILE A 67 -23.58 1.17 -38.12
N ASN A 68 -22.67 1.02 -39.09
CA ASN A 68 -22.09 2.04 -40.00
C ASN A 68 -21.09 3.10 -39.48
N THR A 69 -20.02 3.49 -40.20
CA THR A 69 -19.56 3.16 -41.56
C THR A 69 -18.11 3.61 -41.69
N THR A 70 -17.24 2.66 -42.02
CA THR A 70 -15.94 2.91 -42.66
C THR A 70 -16.15 2.75 -44.16
N ILE A 71 -16.02 3.83 -44.93
CA ILE A 71 -15.88 3.76 -46.39
C ILE A 71 -14.56 4.41 -46.76
N ASP A 72 -13.73 3.59 -47.39
CA ASP A 72 -12.46 3.87 -48.02
C ASP A 72 -12.62 4.82 -49.25
N PRO A 73 -11.58 5.57 -49.66
CA PRO A 73 -11.63 6.58 -50.70
C PRO A 73 -11.21 6.02 -52.06
N SER A 74 -11.99 6.27 -53.11
CA SER A 74 -11.53 6.67 -54.46
C SER A 74 -12.62 6.45 -55.50
N THR A 75 -13.06 7.54 -56.14
CA THR A 75 -12.99 7.77 -57.59
C THR A 75 -14.00 8.85 -57.99
N PHE A 76 -13.48 10.07 -58.11
CA PHE A 76 -13.72 11.02 -59.22
C PHE A 76 -15.17 11.38 -59.63
N ARG A 77 -15.63 12.60 -59.27
CA ARG A 77 -15.94 13.69 -60.23
C ARG A 77 -16.42 14.98 -59.53
N GLN A 78 -15.58 16.01 -59.63
CA GLN A 78 -15.92 17.33 -60.17
C GLN A 78 -17.19 18.05 -59.63
N ARG A 79 -16.98 18.94 -58.65
CA ARG A 79 -17.60 20.28 -58.67
C ARG A 79 -16.79 21.29 -57.86
N GLN A 80 -16.58 22.44 -58.47
CA GLN A 80 -15.85 23.61 -57.97
C GLN A 80 -16.65 24.35 -56.88
N GLY A 81 -15.95 24.97 -55.92
CA GLY A 81 -16.49 26.04 -55.06
C GLY A 81 -15.84 26.09 -53.67
N PRO A 82 -15.53 27.28 -53.11
CA PRO A 82 -14.20 27.52 -52.51
C PRO A 82 -14.15 27.61 -50.97
N SER A 83 -12.92 27.50 -50.47
CA SER A 83 -12.45 28.08 -49.20
C SER A 83 -12.96 27.46 -47.89
N ARG A 84 -12.44 26.27 -47.56
CA ARG A 84 -12.23 25.91 -46.14
C ARG A 84 -10.85 26.39 -45.77
N VAL A 85 -10.81 27.46 -44.99
CA VAL A 85 -9.63 27.94 -44.26
C VAL A 85 -9.05 26.75 -43.51
N ALA A 86 -7.78 26.44 -43.79
CA ALA A 86 -7.03 25.43 -43.06
C ALA A 86 -7.02 25.83 -41.58
N SER A 87 -7.83 25.15 -40.75
CA SER A 87 -7.68 25.23 -39.31
C SER A 87 -6.40 24.50 -38.96
N ASN A 88 -5.39 25.27 -38.55
CA ASN A 88 -4.11 24.76 -38.09
C ASN A 88 -4.34 23.73 -36.97
N PRO A 89 -3.92 22.45 -37.13
CA PRO A 89 -4.12 21.41 -36.11
C PRO A 89 -3.42 21.72 -34.78
N THR A 90 -2.50 22.68 -34.77
CA THR A 90 -1.78 23.15 -33.59
C THR A 90 -2.68 23.96 -32.64
N THR A 91 -3.64 24.72 -33.15
CA THR A 91 -4.54 25.54 -32.32
C THR A 91 -5.49 24.67 -31.51
N THR A 92 -6.02 23.61 -32.12
CA THR A 92 -6.94 22.67 -31.47
C THR A 92 -6.28 21.90 -30.33
N LEU A 93 -4.98 21.59 -30.45
CA LEU A 93 -4.25 20.87 -29.41
C LEU A 93 -3.96 21.76 -28.20
N ALA A 94 -3.67 23.05 -28.44
CA ALA A 94 -3.51 24.04 -27.37
C ALA A 94 -4.81 24.25 -26.61
N GLU A 95 -5.95 24.34 -27.30
CA GLU A 95 -7.28 24.44 -26.68
C GLU A 95 -7.61 23.20 -25.84
N GLN A 96 -7.38 21.99 -26.37
CA GLN A 96 -7.56 20.75 -25.63
C GLN A 96 -6.69 20.67 -24.37
N LYS A 97 -5.45 21.14 -24.43
CA LYS A 97 -4.54 21.18 -23.27
C LYS A 97 -5.03 22.14 -22.19
N VAL A 98 -5.56 23.31 -22.58
CA VAL A 98 -6.14 24.26 -21.62
C VAL A 98 -7.37 23.66 -20.92
N ASP A 99 -8.21 22.96 -21.66
CA ASP A 99 -9.39 22.28 -21.09
C ASP A 99 -9.00 21.16 -20.12
N LEU A 100 -7.96 20.38 -20.44
CA LEU A 100 -7.42 19.36 -19.52
C LEU A 100 -6.90 19.99 -18.23
N LEU A 101 -6.08 21.04 -18.34
CA LEU A 101 -5.53 21.73 -17.17
C LEU A 101 -6.63 22.32 -16.27
N ARG A 102 -7.73 22.80 -16.86
CA ARG A 102 -8.89 23.26 -16.09
C ARG A 102 -9.54 22.12 -15.31
N ARG A 103 -9.76 20.97 -15.96
CA ARG A 103 -10.33 19.78 -15.32
C ARG A 103 -9.43 19.24 -14.22
N GLU A 104 -8.13 19.17 -14.45
CA GLU A 104 -7.13 18.76 -13.45
C GLU A 104 -7.16 19.67 -12.22
N ARG A 105 -7.20 21.00 -12.43
CA ARG A 105 -7.31 21.96 -11.33
C ARG A 105 -8.60 21.78 -10.53
N ASP A 106 -9.73 21.55 -11.21
CA ASP A 106 -11.02 21.30 -10.54
C ASP A 106 -11.04 19.98 -9.76
N VAL A 107 -10.30 18.95 -10.21
CA VAL A 107 -10.15 17.68 -9.48
C VAL A 107 -9.25 17.88 -8.26
N ALA A 108 -8.07 18.46 -8.44
CA ALA A 108 -7.13 18.71 -7.35
C ALA A 108 -7.74 19.56 -6.23
N GLN A 109 -8.58 20.55 -6.60
CA GLN A 109 -9.31 21.37 -5.62
C GLN A 109 -10.30 20.54 -4.80
N ARG A 110 -11.06 19.65 -5.44
CA ARG A 110 -12.01 18.75 -4.75
C ARG A 110 -11.28 17.76 -3.84
N GLU A 111 -10.16 17.21 -4.29
CA GLU A 111 -9.32 16.31 -3.49
C GLU A 111 -8.75 17.01 -2.24
N ALA A 112 -8.27 18.26 -2.39
CA ALA A 112 -7.78 19.04 -1.27
C ALA A 112 -8.88 19.36 -0.23
N GLU A 113 -10.10 19.61 -0.68
CA GLU A 113 -11.25 19.80 0.22
C GLU A 113 -11.64 18.51 0.95
N LEU A 114 -11.57 17.36 0.27
CA LEU A 114 -11.79 16.04 0.87
C LEU A 114 -10.76 15.76 1.98
N LEU A 115 -9.47 15.94 1.69
CA LEU A 115 -8.40 15.76 2.67
C LEU A 115 -8.55 16.67 3.89
N ARG A 116 -8.99 17.93 3.69
CA ARG A 116 -9.29 18.84 4.81
C ARG A 116 -10.44 18.33 5.67
N ARG A 117 -11.52 17.82 5.06
CA ARG A 117 -12.64 17.22 5.79
C ARG A 117 -12.22 15.95 6.52
N GLU A 118 -11.41 15.11 5.91
CA GLU A 118 -10.84 13.91 6.55
C GLU A 118 -9.99 14.28 7.76
N LEU A 119 -9.09 15.27 7.63
CA LEU A 119 -8.31 15.78 8.76
C LEU A 119 -9.19 16.37 9.86
N GLU A 120 -10.26 17.08 9.51
CA GLU A 120 -11.19 17.63 10.48
C GLU A 120 -11.95 16.51 11.21
N MET A 121 -12.40 15.47 10.50
CA MET A 121 -13.00 14.30 11.15
C MET A 121 -12.04 13.59 12.09
N LEU A 122 -10.75 13.47 11.71
CA LEU A 122 -9.71 12.90 12.56
C LEU A 122 -9.36 13.78 13.78
N ARG A 123 -9.62 15.09 13.69
CA ARG A 123 -9.49 16.02 14.84
C ARG A 123 -10.70 15.97 15.76
N VAL A 124 -11.90 15.81 15.20
CA VAL A 124 -13.16 15.78 15.95
C VAL A 124 -13.42 14.39 16.56
N THR A 125 -12.83 13.32 16.00
CA THR A 125 -12.77 12.05 16.71
C THR A 125 -11.87 12.24 17.93
N PRO A 126 -12.34 11.95 19.16
CA PRO A 126 -11.50 11.99 20.33
C PRO A 126 -10.42 10.94 20.15
N ARG A 127 -9.25 11.38 19.68
CA ARG A 127 -8.02 10.60 19.70
C ARG A 127 -7.80 10.24 21.17
N PRO A 128 -7.70 8.96 21.55
CA PRO A 128 -7.19 8.62 22.87
C PRO A 128 -5.73 9.08 22.93
N GLU A 129 -5.54 10.32 23.38
CA GLU A 129 -4.42 10.84 24.15
C GLU A 129 -3.06 10.15 23.89
N ALA A 130 -2.58 10.19 22.64
CA ALA A 130 -1.19 9.82 22.33
C ALA A 130 -0.19 10.94 22.69
N SER A 131 -0.64 11.97 23.39
CA SER A 131 0.21 13.02 23.96
C SER A 131 -0.26 13.38 25.35
N THR A 132 -0.37 12.37 26.23
CA THR A 132 -0.15 12.66 27.65
C THR A 132 1.22 13.35 27.74
N PRO A 133 1.30 14.54 28.34
CA PRO A 133 2.56 15.27 28.42
C PRO A 133 3.57 14.33 29.04
N LEU A 134 4.75 14.17 28.42
CA LEU A 134 5.82 13.25 28.85
C LEU A 134 5.99 13.23 30.37
N ARG A 135 5.77 14.36 31.04
CA ARG A 135 5.75 14.52 32.50
C ARG A 135 4.72 13.67 33.26
N ALA A 136 3.47 13.54 32.77
CA ALA A 136 2.46 12.66 33.36
C ALA A 136 2.79 11.18 33.11
N LYS A 137 3.34 10.89 31.94
CA LYS A 137 3.85 9.56 31.60
C LYS A 137 5.02 9.16 32.52
N ILE A 138 5.97 10.07 32.77
CA ILE A 138 7.13 9.87 33.66
C ILE A 138 6.69 9.61 35.12
N ARG A 139 5.64 10.27 35.61
CA ARG A 139 5.12 9.99 36.96
C ARG A 139 4.51 8.60 37.06
N LYS A 140 3.70 8.22 36.07
CA LYS A 140 3.16 6.86 35.94
C LYS A 140 4.27 5.82 35.81
N TRP A 141 5.37 6.16 35.12
CA TRP A 141 6.55 5.29 34.98
C TRP A 141 7.23 5.04 36.33
N GLN A 142 7.36 6.07 37.17
CA GLN A 142 7.94 5.92 38.49
C GLN A 142 7.06 5.05 39.41
N GLU A 143 5.74 5.26 39.40
CA GLU A 143 4.79 4.43 40.17
C GLU A 143 4.82 2.95 39.72
N LEU A 144 4.92 2.70 38.41
CA LEU A 144 5.09 1.36 37.85
C LEU A 144 6.42 0.73 38.27
N LYS A 145 7.51 1.51 38.28
CA LYS A 145 8.83 1.05 38.74
C LYS A 145 8.79 0.68 40.22
N ASP A 146 8.17 1.52 41.05
CA ASP A 146 8.04 1.28 42.49
C ASP A 146 7.18 0.02 42.79
N LEU A 147 6.19 -0.27 41.95
CA LEU A 147 5.32 -1.46 42.08
C LEU A 147 6.03 -2.77 41.70
N ILE A 148 6.94 -2.73 40.73
CA ILE A 148 7.75 -3.89 40.30
C ILE A 148 8.89 -4.16 41.29
N GLY A 149 9.44 -3.11 41.88
CA GLY A 149 10.63 -3.18 42.73
C GLY A 149 11.91 -3.39 41.91
N GLU A 150 13.06 -3.09 42.53
CA GLU A 150 14.37 -3.30 41.90
C GLU A 150 14.73 -4.79 41.91
N PHE A 151 14.98 -5.35 40.73
CA PHE A 151 15.50 -6.71 40.61
C PHE A 151 16.97 -6.73 41.03
N ASN A 152 17.24 -7.20 42.24
CA ASN A 152 18.59 -7.26 42.82
C ASN A 152 19.40 -8.49 42.39
N GLY A 153 18.82 -9.38 41.57
CA GLY A 153 19.50 -10.58 41.04
C GLY A 153 19.87 -11.64 42.06
N THR A 154 19.60 -11.43 43.35
CA THR A 154 20.07 -12.30 44.45
C THR A 154 19.03 -13.29 44.95
N ASN A 155 17.83 -13.32 44.38
CA ASN A 155 16.78 -14.24 44.80
C ASN A 155 16.17 -14.91 43.58
N TRP A 156 15.77 -16.18 43.74
CA TRP A 156 15.06 -17.00 42.76
C TRP A 156 13.64 -16.47 42.45
N ASP A 157 13.42 -15.17 42.65
CA ASP A 157 12.19 -14.43 42.45
C ASP A 157 12.08 -13.88 41.03
N PHE A 158 12.96 -14.29 40.10
CA PHE A 158 12.84 -13.90 38.69
C PHE A 158 11.46 -14.25 38.13
N ASP A 159 10.95 -15.45 38.40
CA ASP A 159 9.62 -15.87 37.95
C ASP A 159 8.50 -15.00 38.52
N ARG A 160 8.66 -14.51 39.75
CA ARG A 160 7.69 -13.62 40.41
C ARG A 160 7.77 -12.22 39.79
N TRP A 161 8.98 -11.70 39.64
CA TRP A 161 9.25 -10.40 39.04
C TRP A 161 8.78 -10.35 37.58
N GLU A 162 9.09 -11.38 36.79
CA GLU A 162 8.65 -11.50 35.40
C GLU A 162 7.13 -11.52 35.29
N LYS A 163 6.43 -12.27 36.15
CA LYS A 163 4.96 -12.25 36.20
C LYS A 163 4.38 -10.88 36.54
N GLN A 164 5.02 -10.14 37.45
CA GLN A 164 4.61 -8.77 37.79
C GLN A 164 4.81 -7.83 36.60
N VAL A 165 5.96 -7.89 35.93
CA VAL A 165 6.25 -7.10 34.73
C VAL A 165 5.30 -7.46 33.59
N GLN A 166 5.03 -8.74 33.36
CA GLN A 166 4.14 -9.21 32.30
C GLN A 166 2.68 -8.83 32.54
N THR A 167 2.24 -8.86 33.80
CA THR A 167 0.90 -8.40 34.20
C THR A 167 0.76 -6.89 34.02
N LEU A 168 1.81 -6.11 34.31
CA LEU A 168 1.80 -4.67 34.09
C LEU A 168 1.85 -4.32 32.59
N LEU A 169 2.63 -5.05 31.81
CA LEU A 169 2.67 -4.92 30.36
C LEU A 169 1.29 -5.13 29.73
N SER A 170 0.57 -6.17 30.15
CA SER A 170 -0.77 -6.45 29.62
C SER A 170 -1.84 -5.50 30.14
N THR A 171 -1.75 -5.07 31.41
CA THR A 171 -2.76 -4.18 32.02
C THR A 171 -2.69 -2.75 31.46
N TYR A 172 -1.48 -2.31 31.08
CA TYR A 172 -1.24 -0.93 30.65
C TYR A 172 -0.89 -0.81 29.15
N ASP A 173 -1.00 -1.88 28.38
CA ASP A 173 -0.71 -1.93 26.94
C ASP A 173 0.67 -1.34 26.59
N LEU A 174 1.67 -1.65 27.43
CA LEU A 174 3.01 -1.09 27.29
C LEU A 174 3.76 -1.78 26.15
N SER A 175 4.41 -1.00 25.30
CA SER A 175 5.24 -1.51 24.22
C SER A 175 6.53 -2.15 24.74
N ASN A 176 7.15 -3.03 23.94
CA ASN A 176 8.41 -3.67 24.30
C ASN A 176 9.54 -2.67 24.60
N HIS A 177 9.56 -1.54 23.88
CA HIS A 177 10.50 -0.46 24.10
C HIS A 177 10.32 0.20 25.47
N GLU A 178 9.06 0.38 25.86
CA GLU A 178 8.69 0.96 27.14
C GLU A 178 8.95 0.02 28.33
N ALA A 179 8.72 -1.28 28.14
CA ALA A 179 9.11 -2.32 29.10
C ALA A 179 10.63 -2.34 29.36
N LYS A 180 11.42 -2.19 28.30
CA LYS A 180 12.88 -2.08 28.40
C LYS A 180 13.30 -0.80 29.11
N ALA A 181 12.64 0.31 28.84
CA ALA A 181 12.92 1.58 29.51
C ALA A 181 12.65 1.49 31.04
N LEU A 182 11.61 0.77 31.47
CA LEU A 182 11.36 0.49 32.89
C LEU A 182 12.52 -0.20 33.59
N VAL A 183 13.05 -1.24 32.95
CA VAL A 183 14.08 -2.11 33.55
C VAL A 183 15.46 -1.46 33.48
N CYS A 184 15.73 -0.68 32.42
CA CYS A 184 17.05 -0.10 32.16
C CYS A 184 17.26 1.32 32.73
N SER A 185 16.22 1.97 33.27
CA SER A 185 16.35 3.32 33.84
C SER A 185 16.95 3.27 35.25
N ASN A 186 18.28 3.19 35.35
CA ASN A 186 19.06 3.41 36.58
C ASN A 186 19.97 4.63 36.44
#